data_AF-A0A7C4IDM1-F1
#
_entry.id   AF-A0A7C4IDM1-F1
#
_cell.length_a   1.000
_cell.length_b   1.000
_cell.length_c   1.000
_cell.angle_alpha   90.00
_cell.angle_beta   90.00
_cell.angle_gamma   90.00
#
_symmetry.space_group_name_H-M   'P 1'
#
loop_
_entity.id
_entity.type
_entity.pdbx_description
1 polymer ?
#
loop_
_entity_poly.entity_id
_entity_poly.type
_entity_poly.pdbx_seq_one_letter_code
_entity_poly.pdbx_strand_id
1 'polypeptide(L)'
;MKRRHFISTVPLAGLVPHAIAGGLKQPAAENTDRQFWLDTLLRIVTPVTELLAEGRLKKELPLKCQAGQEDERKKYTHLEAIARCLCGLSPWLALDPGNLPEDKLRYTYIQKVQQGISIAVDPASDDYLNFENGTQPLVDAAFLAHSMLRAPRILYHDLPGKDKNNLIEQLKKNRAIKPYENNWLLFSAMIEAAIYQFTGEMNPQPVIYAIEQHEKWYKGDGIYGDGPDFHWDYYNSFVI
;
A
#
# COMPACT_ATOMS: atom_id res chain seq x y z
N MET A 1 13.82 23.38 -37.36
CA MET A 1 12.50 23.82 -37.89
C MET A 1 11.79 22.62 -38.53
N LYS A 2 10.53 22.37 -38.12
CA LYS A 2 9.42 21.64 -38.80
C LYS A 2 9.68 20.17 -39.21
N ARG A 3 9.26 19.15 -38.47
CA ARG A 3 7.90 18.58 -38.20
C ARG A 3 7.04 18.32 -39.46
N ARG A 4 6.80 17.01 -39.67
CA ARG A 4 5.55 16.34 -40.10
C ARG A 4 5.07 16.55 -41.55
N HIS A 5 5.15 15.49 -42.34
CA HIS A 5 4.09 15.07 -43.28
C HIS A 5 4.27 13.58 -43.61
N PHE A 6 3.49 12.70 -42.98
CA PHE A 6 3.35 11.33 -43.43
C PHE A 6 1.85 11.02 -43.57
N ILE A 7 1.47 10.92 -44.85
CA ILE A 7 0.34 10.21 -45.44
C ILE A 7 -1.06 10.81 -45.22
N SER A 8 -1.40 11.66 -46.17
CA SER A 8 -2.69 11.74 -46.83
C SER A 8 -2.92 10.52 -47.72
N THR A 9 -3.98 9.74 -47.49
CA THR A 9 -4.76 9.06 -48.54
C THR A 9 -6.06 8.54 -47.94
N VAL A 10 -7.17 9.18 -48.30
CA VAL A 10 -8.53 8.67 -48.13
C VAL A 10 -8.96 8.09 -49.47
N PRO A 11 -9.46 6.85 -49.54
CA PRO A 11 -10.37 6.46 -50.60
C PRO A 11 -11.81 6.57 -50.10
N LEU A 12 -12.55 7.50 -50.73
CA LEU A 12 -14.01 7.53 -50.75
C LEU A 12 -14.52 6.27 -51.49
N ALA A 13 -15.34 5.44 -50.83
CA ALA A 13 -16.35 4.62 -51.50
C ALA A 13 -17.36 4.05 -50.48
N GLY A 14 -18.65 4.36 -50.67
CA GLY A 14 -19.76 3.62 -50.06
C GLY A 14 -20.80 4.46 -49.32
N LEU A 15 -21.62 5.21 -50.05
CA LEU A 15 -22.89 5.75 -49.56
C LEU A 15 -23.93 4.61 -49.52
N VAL A 16 -24.36 4.22 -48.31
CA VAL A 16 -25.63 3.51 -48.10
C VAL A 16 -26.39 4.26 -47.00
N PRO A 17 -27.60 4.80 -47.27
CA PRO A 17 -28.39 5.44 -46.24
C PRO A 17 -29.07 4.34 -45.41
N HIS A 18 -28.52 4.04 -44.23
CA HIS A 18 -29.29 3.30 -43.22
C HIS A 18 -30.02 4.28 -42.32
N ALA A 19 -31.33 4.08 -42.29
CA ALA A 19 -32.31 4.86 -41.57
C ALA A 19 -31.98 5.02 -40.07
N ILE A 20 -32.45 6.15 -39.53
CA ILE A 20 -32.51 6.46 -38.11
C ILE A 20 -33.25 5.32 -37.38
N ALA A 21 -32.50 4.46 -36.69
CA ALA A 21 -33.02 3.58 -35.66
C ALA A 21 -32.73 4.25 -34.32
N GLY A 22 -33.80 4.42 -33.53
CA GLY A 22 -33.84 5.24 -32.33
C GLY A 22 -32.72 4.96 -31.33
N GLY A 23 -32.38 6.00 -30.57
CA GLY A 23 -31.43 5.93 -29.48
C GLY A 23 -31.76 4.75 -28.58
N LEU A 24 -30.88 3.75 -28.61
CA LEU A 24 -30.76 2.80 -27.53
C LEU A 24 -30.43 3.64 -26.30
N LYS A 25 -31.43 3.83 -25.42
CA LYS A 25 -31.12 4.12 -24.03
C LYS A 25 -30.21 2.99 -23.60
N GLN A 26 -28.92 3.29 -23.47
CA GLN A 26 -28.01 2.43 -22.71
C GLN A 26 -28.73 2.17 -21.38
N PRO A 27 -29.04 0.92 -21.03
CA PRO A 27 -29.49 0.65 -19.67
C PRO A 27 -28.40 1.22 -18.77
N ALA A 28 -28.80 2.05 -17.81
CA ALA A 28 -27.86 2.53 -16.80
C ALA A 28 -27.21 1.27 -16.23
N ALA A 29 -25.90 1.11 -16.43
CA ALA A 29 -25.19 -0.04 -15.90
C ALA A 29 -25.38 0.05 -14.38
N GLU A 30 -26.18 -0.87 -13.81
CA GLU A 30 -26.12 -1.12 -12.38
C GLU A 30 -24.64 -1.31 -12.05
N ASN A 31 -24.19 -0.70 -10.95
CA ASN A 31 -22.79 -0.42 -10.65
C ASN A 31 -21.99 -1.70 -10.28
N THR A 32 -22.01 -2.71 -11.15
CA THR A 32 -21.51 -4.07 -10.93
C THR A 32 -20.00 -4.10 -10.75
N ASP A 33 -19.26 -3.29 -11.52
CA ASP A 33 -17.80 -3.28 -11.45
C ASP A 33 -17.33 -2.74 -10.11
N ARG A 34 -17.96 -1.66 -9.63
CA ARG A 34 -17.63 -1.06 -8.34
C ARG A 34 -17.94 -1.99 -7.19
N GLN A 35 -19.10 -2.66 -7.24
CA GLN A 35 -19.47 -3.66 -6.26
C GLN A 35 -18.51 -4.85 -6.29
N PHE A 36 -18.15 -5.35 -7.48
CA PHE A 36 -17.20 -6.44 -7.66
C PHE A 36 -15.81 -6.10 -7.08
N TRP A 37 -15.29 -4.91 -7.37
CA TRP A 37 -13.99 -4.47 -6.85
C TRP A 37 -14.02 -4.30 -5.34
N LEU A 38 -15.10 -3.73 -4.79
CA LEU A 38 -15.28 -3.60 -3.36
C LEU A 38 -15.36 -4.98 -2.70
N ASP A 39 -16.21 -5.88 -3.18
CA ASP A 39 -16.36 -7.23 -2.63
C ASP A 39 -15.04 -8.01 -2.70
N THR A 40 -14.28 -7.84 -3.77
CA THR A 40 -12.96 -8.47 -3.91
C THR A 40 -11.96 -7.92 -2.89
N LEU A 41 -11.90 -6.60 -2.73
CA LEU A 41 -11.06 -5.95 -1.71
C LEU A 41 -11.43 -6.44 -0.31
N LEU A 42 -12.72 -6.43 0.03
CA LEU A 42 -13.20 -6.84 1.35
C LEU A 42 -12.94 -8.33 1.59
N ARG A 43 -13.12 -9.20 0.59
CA ARG A 43 -12.79 -10.63 0.72
C ARG A 43 -11.32 -10.87 1.08
N ILE A 44 -10.41 -10.03 0.60
CA ILE A 44 -8.97 -10.13 0.89
C ILE A 44 -8.65 -9.58 2.28
N VAL A 45 -9.17 -8.41 2.63
CA VAL A 45 -8.74 -7.68 3.84
C VAL A 45 -9.50 -8.08 5.10
N THR A 46 -10.72 -8.61 4.98
CA THR A 46 -11.59 -8.96 6.11
C THR A 46 -10.92 -9.94 7.08
N PRO A 47 -10.37 -11.09 6.63
CA PRO A 47 -9.79 -12.06 7.55
C PRO A 47 -8.63 -11.49 8.38
N VAL A 48 -7.85 -10.57 7.81
CA VAL A 48 -6.70 -9.97 8.52
C VAL A 48 -7.16 -8.85 9.45
N THR A 49 -8.03 -7.96 8.98
CA THR A 49 -8.48 -6.80 9.76
C THR A 49 -9.40 -7.18 10.92
N GLU A 50 -10.26 -8.19 10.76
CA GLU A 50 -11.10 -8.70 11.85
C GLU A 50 -10.29 -9.42 12.92
N LEU A 51 -9.43 -10.35 12.52
CA LEU A 51 -8.61 -11.09 13.49
C LEU A 51 -7.73 -10.14 14.31
N LEU A 52 -7.13 -9.13 13.67
CA LEU A 52 -6.31 -8.16 14.40
C LEU A 52 -7.14 -7.25 15.32
N ALA A 53 -8.30 -6.76 14.86
CA ALA A 53 -9.19 -5.94 15.69
C ALA A 53 -9.69 -6.67 16.94
N GLU A 54 -9.73 -8.00 16.89
CA GLU A 54 -10.18 -8.87 17.99
C GLU A 54 -9.02 -9.44 18.83
N GLY A 55 -7.76 -9.14 18.49
CA GLY A 55 -6.59 -9.67 19.21
C GLY A 55 -6.39 -11.18 18.99
N ARG A 56 -6.75 -11.69 17.81
CA ARG A 56 -6.67 -13.12 17.43
C ARG A 56 -5.75 -13.38 16.24
N LEU A 57 -5.05 -12.37 15.71
CA LEU A 57 -4.27 -12.47 14.47
C LEU A 57 -3.16 -13.50 14.56
N LYS A 58 -2.28 -13.43 15.55
CA LYS A 58 -1.17 -14.39 15.70
C LYS A 58 -1.63 -15.81 15.97
N LYS A 59 -2.79 -15.94 16.62
CA LYS A 59 -3.36 -17.23 17.00
C LYS A 59 -4.01 -17.94 15.82
N GLU A 60 -4.69 -17.19 14.94
CA GLU A 60 -5.61 -17.78 13.97
C GLU A 60 -5.22 -17.55 12.51
N LEU A 61 -4.37 -16.56 12.20
CA LEU A 61 -3.92 -16.35 10.83
C LEU A 61 -3.10 -17.57 10.35
N PRO A 62 -3.52 -18.29 9.29
CA PRO A 62 -2.83 -19.49 8.86
C PRO A 62 -1.41 -19.18 8.39
N LEU A 63 -0.43 -19.89 8.95
CA LEU A 63 0.94 -19.82 8.48
C LEU A 63 1.09 -20.63 7.18
N LYS A 64 1.46 -19.95 6.10
CA LYS A 64 1.80 -20.58 4.82
C LYS A 64 3.28 -20.34 4.54
N CYS A 65 4.09 -21.39 4.62
CA CYS A 65 5.52 -21.37 4.29
C CYS A 65 5.96 -22.73 3.77
N GLN A 66 7.19 -22.79 3.26
CA GLN A 66 7.84 -24.05 2.94
C GLN A 66 8.13 -24.82 4.24
N ALA A 67 8.15 -26.15 4.14
CA ALA A 67 8.43 -27.02 5.29
C ALA A 67 9.82 -26.71 5.86
N GLY A 68 9.90 -26.53 7.18
CA GLY A 68 11.13 -26.19 7.90
C GLY A 68 11.40 -24.67 8.02
N GLN A 69 10.53 -23.82 7.49
CA GLN A 69 10.64 -22.35 7.61
C GLN A 69 9.60 -21.74 8.57
N GLU A 70 8.85 -22.56 9.28
CA GLU A 70 7.71 -22.13 10.10
C GLU A 70 8.13 -21.11 11.16
N ASP A 71 9.21 -21.37 11.88
CA ASP A 71 9.64 -20.50 12.98
C ASP A 71 10.20 -19.17 12.50
N GLU A 72 10.81 -19.13 11.32
CA GLU A 72 11.23 -17.88 10.70
C GLU A 72 10.03 -17.10 10.17
N ARG A 73 9.11 -17.78 9.47
CA ARG A 73 7.94 -17.12 8.88
C ARG A 73 7.03 -16.50 9.93
N LYS A 74 6.85 -17.15 11.09
CA LYS A 74 6.03 -16.63 12.21
C LYS A 74 6.48 -15.25 12.69
N LYS A 75 7.78 -14.91 12.56
CA LYS A 75 8.34 -13.62 13.01
C LYS A 75 7.86 -12.43 12.19
N TYR A 76 7.48 -12.64 10.93
CA TYR A 76 7.19 -11.57 9.98
C TYR A 76 5.75 -11.57 9.48
N THR A 77 5.11 -12.74 9.44
CA THR A 77 3.88 -12.92 8.66
C THR A 77 2.73 -12.00 9.04
N HIS A 78 2.66 -11.59 10.30
CA HIS A 78 1.54 -10.80 10.82
C HIS A 78 1.67 -9.33 10.44
N LEU A 79 2.87 -8.73 10.58
CA LEU A 79 3.12 -7.36 10.13
C LEU A 79 3.01 -7.27 8.61
N GLU A 80 3.57 -8.24 7.88
CA GLU A 80 3.41 -8.32 6.43
C GLU A 80 1.94 -8.35 6.01
N ALA A 81 1.14 -9.25 6.61
CA ALA A 81 -0.26 -9.40 6.26
C ALA A 81 -1.05 -8.09 6.48
N ILE A 82 -0.91 -7.44 7.64
CA ILE A 82 -1.63 -6.20 7.92
C ILE A 82 -1.13 -5.05 7.04
N ALA A 83 0.18 -4.88 6.88
CA ALA A 83 0.74 -3.76 6.12
C ALA A 83 0.34 -3.84 4.63
N ARG A 84 0.36 -5.04 4.04
CA ARG A 84 -0.06 -5.25 2.65
C ARG A 84 -1.57 -5.06 2.47
N CYS A 85 -2.39 -5.54 3.42
CA CYS A 85 -3.83 -5.30 3.40
C CYS A 85 -4.16 -3.81 3.50
N LEU A 86 -3.53 -3.08 4.42
CA LEU A 86 -3.76 -1.64 4.59
C LEU A 86 -3.28 -0.82 3.39
N CYS A 87 -2.24 -1.26 2.68
CA CYS A 87 -1.76 -0.55 1.49
C CYS A 87 -2.82 -0.56 0.38
N GLY A 88 -3.54 -1.67 0.21
CA GLY A 88 -4.67 -1.78 -0.73
C GLY A 88 -5.96 -1.16 -0.21
N LEU A 89 -6.20 -1.22 1.11
CA LEU A 89 -7.45 -0.74 1.73
C LEU A 89 -7.48 0.79 1.93
N SER A 90 -6.33 1.41 2.20
CA SER A 90 -6.22 2.82 2.58
C SER A 90 -6.85 3.81 1.58
N PRO A 91 -6.73 3.68 0.24
CA PRO A 91 -7.39 4.60 -0.68
C PRO A 91 -8.92 4.57 -0.53
N TRP A 92 -9.50 3.38 -0.33
CA TRP A 92 -10.93 3.24 -0.13
C TRP A 92 -11.36 3.86 1.20
N LEU A 93 -10.60 3.64 2.28
CA LEU A 93 -10.87 4.25 3.59
C LEU A 93 -10.84 5.78 3.52
N ALA A 94 -9.93 6.36 2.74
CA ALA A 94 -9.73 7.79 2.61
C ALA A 94 -10.82 8.52 1.79
N LEU A 95 -11.74 7.80 1.14
CA LEU A 95 -12.80 8.41 0.33
C LEU A 95 -13.74 9.29 1.18
N ASP A 96 -14.08 10.45 0.62
CA ASP A 96 -15.11 11.33 1.17
C ASP A 96 -16.48 10.63 1.23
N PRO A 97 -17.34 10.97 2.21
CA PRO A 97 -18.70 10.45 2.27
C PRO A 97 -19.48 10.82 1.00
N GLY A 98 -20.36 9.93 0.54
CA GLY A 98 -21.14 10.17 -0.67
C GLY A 98 -22.08 9.04 -1.08
N ASN A 99 -22.03 7.89 -0.41
CA ASN A 99 -22.89 6.74 -0.66
C ASN A 99 -23.27 6.10 0.69
N LEU A 100 -24.47 6.39 1.20
CA LEU A 100 -24.87 6.01 2.55
C LEU A 100 -24.65 4.52 2.91
N PRO A 101 -25.05 3.53 2.08
CA PRO A 101 -24.73 2.11 2.33
C PRO A 101 -23.23 1.82 2.50
N GLU A 102 -22.41 2.30 1.57
CA GLU A 102 -20.99 2.03 1.61
C GLU A 102 -20.25 2.87 2.66
N ASP A 103 -20.72 4.08 2.95
CA ASP A 103 -20.17 4.92 4.00
C ASP A 103 -20.33 4.23 5.37
N LYS A 104 -21.47 3.57 5.61
CA LYS A 104 -21.66 2.72 6.80
C LYS A 104 -20.69 1.54 6.81
N LEU A 105 -20.51 0.88 5.68
CA LEU A 105 -19.56 -0.23 5.56
C LEU A 105 -18.13 0.25 5.84
N ARG A 106 -17.72 1.36 5.22
CA ARG A 106 -16.42 2.01 5.39
C ARG A 106 -16.17 2.40 6.84
N TYR A 107 -17.17 2.95 7.52
CA TYR A 107 -17.08 3.26 8.95
C TYR A 107 -16.76 2.01 9.80
N THR A 108 -17.41 0.87 9.54
CA THR A 108 -17.10 -0.40 10.22
C THR A 108 -15.64 -0.82 10.03
N TYR A 109 -15.09 -0.69 8.82
CA TYR A 109 -13.68 -1.03 8.57
C TYR A 109 -12.72 -0.01 9.18
N ILE A 110 -13.05 1.28 9.19
CA ILE A 110 -12.27 2.30 9.89
C ILE A 110 -12.10 1.90 11.36
N GLN A 111 -13.19 1.53 12.04
CA GLN A 111 -13.15 1.10 13.44
C GLN A 111 -12.28 -0.15 13.64
N LYS A 112 -12.46 -1.17 12.80
CA LYS A 112 -11.63 -2.40 12.85
C LYS A 112 -10.15 -2.09 12.68
N VAL A 113 -9.81 -1.25 11.70
CA VAL A 113 -8.42 -0.89 11.40
C VAL A 113 -7.81 -0.07 12.54
N GLN A 114 -8.52 0.91 13.10
CA GLN A 114 -8.02 1.71 14.21
C GLN A 114 -7.81 0.86 15.47
N GLN A 115 -8.76 -0.01 15.80
CA GLN A 115 -8.63 -0.96 16.89
C GLN A 115 -7.45 -1.91 16.65
N GLY A 116 -7.33 -2.45 15.45
CA GLY A 116 -6.26 -3.37 15.08
C GLY A 116 -4.87 -2.73 15.13
N ILE A 117 -4.72 -1.47 14.70
CA ILE A 117 -3.46 -0.73 14.83
C ILE A 117 -3.11 -0.56 16.31
N SER A 118 -4.08 -0.18 17.14
CA SER A 118 -3.86 0.00 18.59
C SER A 118 -3.36 -1.29 19.24
N ILE A 119 -3.96 -2.43 18.89
CA ILE A 119 -3.53 -3.78 19.32
C ILE A 119 -2.12 -4.12 18.80
N ALA A 120 -1.84 -3.82 17.53
CA ALA A 120 -0.56 -4.16 16.89
C ALA A 120 0.64 -3.39 17.47
N VAL A 121 0.41 -2.21 18.04
CA VAL A 121 1.48 -1.35 18.59
C VAL A 121 1.51 -1.30 20.11
N ASP A 122 0.60 -1.96 20.82
CA ASP A 122 0.61 -2.02 22.29
C ASP A 122 1.50 -3.17 22.79
N PRO A 123 2.62 -2.91 23.48
CA PRO A 123 3.50 -3.97 23.98
C PRO A 123 2.85 -4.95 24.96
N ALA A 124 1.70 -4.59 25.55
CA ALA A 124 0.92 -5.46 26.42
C ALA A 124 -0.03 -6.41 25.68
N SER A 125 -0.20 -6.23 24.36
CA SER A 125 -1.08 -7.03 23.52
C SER A 125 -0.41 -8.34 23.12
N ASP A 126 -1.16 -9.45 23.17
CA ASP A 126 -0.70 -10.73 22.61
C ASP A 126 -0.41 -10.60 21.10
N ASP A 127 -1.09 -9.69 20.41
CA ASP A 127 -0.93 -9.37 19.00
C ASP A 127 0.03 -8.19 18.73
N TYR A 128 0.87 -7.81 19.70
CA TYR A 128 1.95 -6.83 19.49
C TYR A 128 2.90 -7.26 18.37
N LEU A 129 3.04 -6.48 17.30
CA LEU A 129 3.75 -6.90 16.09
C LEU A 129 5.25 -6.60 16.15
N ASN A 130 6.03 -7.39 15.40
CA ASN A 130 7.48 -7.25 15.33
C ASN A 130 7.88 -6.16 14.31
N PHE A 131 8.44 -5.05 14.79
CA PHE A 131 8.93 -3.94 13.96
C PHE A 131 10.46 -3.83 13.90
N GLU A 132 11.20 -4.73 14.55
CA GLU A 132 12.65 -4.52 14.76
C GLU A 132 13.53 -5.76 14.62
N ASN A 133 12.99 -6.96 14.83
CA ASN A 133 13.77 -8.19 14.79
C ASN A 133 13.82 -8.73 13.37
N GLY A 134 15.02 -8.95 12.84
CA GLY A 134 15.23 -9.40 11.46
C GLY A 134 15.24 -8.24 10.47
N THR A 135 15.24 -8.57 9.18
CA THR A 135 15.35 -7.57 8.09
C THR A 135 14.01 -7.25 7.45
N GLN A 136 13.09 -8.22 7.41
CA GLN A 136 11.76 -8.08 6.81
C GLN A 136 10.89 -6.95 7.39
N PRO A 137 10.94 -6.61 8.70
CA PRO A 137 10.14 -5.51 9.24
C PRO A 137 10.36 -4.17 8.52
N LEU A 138 11.55 -3.93 7.95
CA LEU A 138 11.82 -2.74 7.16
C LEU A 138 10.87 -2.61 5.96
N VAL A 139 10.65 -3.72 5.25
CA VAL A 139 9.73 -3.78 4.11
C VAL A 139 8.31 -3.55 4.59
N ASP A 140 7.87 -4.29 5.61
CA ASP A 140 6.47 -4.29 6.02
C ASP A 140 6.09 -2.95 6.69
N ALA A 141 6.99 -2.36 7.49
CA ALA A 141 6.82 -1.04 8.06
C ALA A 141 6.75 0.05 6.98
N ALA A 142 7.48 -0.09 5.86
CA ALA A 142 7.36 0.84 4.74
C ALA A 142 6.00 0.74 4.03
N PHE A 143 5.42 -0.46 3.90
CA PHE A 143 4.04 -0.62 3.39
C PHE A 143 3.00 -0.02 4.35
N LEU A 144 3.19 -0.16 5.67
CA LEU A 144 2.35 0.50 6.66
C LEU A 144 2.48 2.02 6.58
N ALA A 145 3.70 2.54 6.51
CA ALA A 145 3.99 3.96 6.35
C ALA A 145 3.34 4.55 5.08
N HIS A 146 3.44 3.85 3.95
CA HIS A 146 2.75 4.22 2.71
C HIS A 146 1.23 4.27 2.92
N SER A 147 0.66 3.26 3.57
CA SER A 147 -0.78 3.23 3.89
C SER A 147 -1.18 4.46 4.71
N MET A 148 -0.41 4.79 5.74
CA MET A 148 -0.63 5.96 6.59
C MET A 148 -0.62 7.26 5.80
N LEU A 149 0.33 7.43 4.87
CA LEU A 149 0.40 8.59 3.99
C LEU A 149 -0.82 8.72 3.05
N ARG A 150 -1.44 7.61 2.66
CA ARG A 150 -2.66 7.60 1.83
C ARG A 150 -3.93 7.91 2.62
N ALA A 151 -4.01 7.47 3.88
CA ALA A 151 -5.18 7.67 4.75
C ALA A 151 -4.79 8.26 6.12
N PRO A 152 -4.17 9.47 6.16
CA PRO A 152 -3.54 10.01 7.36
C PRO A 152 -4.54 10.28 8.49
N ARG A 153 -5.75 10.70 8.15
CA ARG A 153 -6.83 10.92 9.13
C ARG A 153 -7.11 9.63 9.92
N ILE A 154 -7.29 8.53 9.20
CA ILE A 154 -7.79 7.26 9.73
C ILE A 154 -6.68 6.47 10.43
N LEU A 155 -5.51 6.40 9.80
CA LEU A 155 -4.40 5.56 10.25
C LEU A 155 -3.44 6.26 11.20
N TYR A 156 -3.65 7.55 11.48
CA TYR A 156 -2.83 8.28 12.45
C TYR A 156 -3.61 9.33 13.25
N HIS A 157 -4.21 10.33 12.60
CA HIS A 157 -4.74 11.50 13.32
C HIS A 157 -5.90 11.17 14.28
N ASP A 158 -6.77 10.24 13.89
CA ASP A 158 -7.94 9.82 14.67
C ASP A 158 -7.62 8.74 15.72
N LEU A 159 -6.39 8.21 15.74
CA LEU A 159 -5.98 7.24 16.77
C LEU A 159 -5.93 7.89 18.17
N PRO A 160 -6.03 7.12 19.26
CA PRO A 160 -5.73 7.62 20.59
C PRO A 160 -4.27 8.12 20.70
N GLY A 161 -4.03 9.09 21.59
CA GLY A 161 -2.69 9.69 21.74
C GLY A 161 -1.59 8.70 22.09
N LYS A 162 -1.88 7.71 22.96
CA LYS A 162 -0.97 6.60 23.28
C LYS A 162 -0.58 5.84 22.01
N ASP A 163 -1.57 5.49 21.20
CA ASP A 163 -1.36 4.62 20.04
C ASP A 163 -0.62 5.34 18.91
N LYS A 164 -0.83 6.65 18.75
CA LYS A 164 0.00 7.49 17.86
C LYS A 164 1.47 7.44 18.24
N ASN A 165 1.77 7.61 19.54
CA ASN A 165 3.14 7.60 20.03
C ASN A 165 3.77 6.22 19.83
N ASN A 166 3.07 5.17 20.24
CA ASN A 166 3.52 3.79 20.07
C ASN A 166 3.80 3.47 18.59
N LEU A 167 2.92 3.88 17.68
CA LEU A 167 3.08 3.65 16.24
C LEU A 167 4.33 4.36 15.67
N ILE A 168 4.56 5.62 16.04
CA ILE A 168 5.78 6.34 15.65
C ILE A 168 7.02 5.68 16.24
N GLU A 169 6.98 5.24 17.49
CA GLU A 169 8.08 4.50 18.11
C GLU A 169 8.36 3.19 17.37
N GLN A 170 7.33 2.44 16.98
CA GLN A 170 7.47 1.23 16.16
C GLN A 170 8.16 1.54 14.81
N LEU A 171 7.75 2.61 14.11
CA LEU A 171 8.40 3.01 12.87
C LEU A 171 9.87 3.39 13.10
N LYS A 172 10.17 4.16 14.16
CA LYS A 172 11.55 4.57 14.51
C LYS A 172 12.48 3.40 14.82
N LYS A 173 11.97 2.27 15.35
CA LYS A 173 12.79 1.06 15.58
C LYS A 173 13.44 0.52 14.32
N ASN A 174 12.84 0.73 13.15
CA ASN A 174 13.37 0.27 11.86
C ASN A 174 14.71 0.95 11.49
N ARG A 175 15.07 2.07 12.12
CA ARG A 175 16.37 2.74 11.92
C ARG A 175 17.57 1.87 12.23
N ALA A 176 17.40 0.81 13.04
CA ALA A 176 18.45 -0.16 13.34
C ALA A 176 18.67 -1.18 12.20
N ILE A 177 17.73 -1.32 11.28
CA ILE A 177 17.79 -2.29 10.18
C ILE A 177 18.54 -1.66 9.02
N LYS A 178 19.68 -2.25 8.64
CA LYS A 178 20.44 -1.82 7.47
C LYS A 178 19.77 -2.36 6.19
N PRO A 179 19.33 -1.50 5.24
CA PRO A 179 18.82 -1.96 3.96
C PRO A 179 19.92 -2.59 3.09
N TYR A 180 19.53 -3.46 2.16
CA TYR A 180 20.40 -3.89 1.07
C TYR A 180 20.57 -2.77 0.03
N GLU A 181 21.65 -2.81 -0.76
CA GLU A 181 21.97 -1.83 -1.82
C GLU A 181 21.14 -2.09 -3.09
N ASN A 182 19.82 -1.98 -2.95
CA ASN A 182 18.82 -2.19 -4.00
C ASN A 182 17.53 -1.39 -3.63
N ASN A 183 16.36 -1.81 -4.12
CA ASN A 183 15.06 -1.20 -3.80
C ASN A 183 14.80 -1.04 -2.29
N TRP A 184 15.48 -1.81 -1.43
CA TRP A 184 15.34 -1.70 0.02
C TRP A 184 15.71 -0.33 0.58
N LEU A 185 16.52 0.46 -0.14
CA LEU A 185 16.79 1.84 0.24
C LEU A 185 15.50 2.68 0.28
N LEU A 186 14.53 2.41 -0.60
CA LEU A 186 13.25 3.11 -0.62
C LEU A 186 12.38 2.80 0.59
N PHE A 187 12.49 1.60 1.17
CA PHE A 187 11.73 1.27 2.38
C PHE A 187 12.16 2.15 3.55
N SER A 188 13.47 2.34 3.73
CA SER A 188 13.99 3.26 4.75
C SER A 188 13.51 4.70 4.48
N ALA A 189 13.55 5.14 3.23
CA ALA A 189 13.10 6.47 2.85
C ALA A 189 11.60 6.70 3.09
N MET A 190 10.75 5.71 2.75
CA MET A 190 9.30 5.75 2.94
C MET A 190 8.93 5.84 4.43
N ILE A 191 9.62 5.08 5.29
CA ILE A 191 9.40 5.14 6.74
C ILE A 191 9.75 6.53 7.28
N GLU A 192 10.91 7.08 6.92
CA GLU A 192 11.32 8.42 7.35
C GLU A 192 10.41 9.52 6.82
N ALA A 193 9.92 9.41 5.58
CA ALA A 193 8.94 10.33 5.02
C ALA A 193 7.63 10.34 5.80
N ALA A 194 7.13 9.17 6.23
CA ALA A 194 5.95 9.07 7.08
C ALA A 194 6.21 9.66 8.48
N ILE A 195 7.35 9.33 9.11
CA ILE A 195 7.72 9.92 10.42
C ILE A 195 7.75 11.45 10.31
N TYR A 196 8.36 11.99 9.25
CA TYR A 196 8.41 13.43 9.01
C TYR A 196 7.02 14.04 8.82
N GLN A 197 6.17 13.44 8.00
CA GLN A 197 4.81 13.92 7.76
C GLN A 197 3.99 14.05 9.04
N PHE A 198 4.17 13.14 9.99
CA PHE A 198 3.36 13.07 11.20
C PHE A 198 3.96 13.76 12.43
N THR A 199 5.27 13.97 12.46
CA THR A 199 5.98 14.49 13.63
C THR A 199 6.84 15.72 13.37
N GLY A 200 7.18 16.00 12.10
CA GLY A 200 8.18 16.99 11.72
C GLY A 200 9.64 16.56 11.95
N GLU A 201 9.86 15.37 12.52
CA GLU A 201 11.20 14.79 12.74
C GLU A 201 11.58 13.84 11.60
N MET A 202 12.85 13.83 11.19
CA MET A 202 13.34 12.93 10.16
C MET A 202 14.82 12.59 10.40
N ASN A 203 15.24 11.37 10.09
CA ASN A 203 16.63 11.10 9.74
C ASN A 203 16.78 11.31 8.23
N PRO A 204 17.40 12.41 7.77
CA PRO A 204 17.44 12.73 6.34
C PRO A 204 18.39 11.82 5.54
N GLN A 205 19.37 11.19 6.20
CA GLN A 205 20.45 10.49 5.50
C GLN A 205 19.95 9.30 4.66
N PRO A 206 19.10 8.39 5.15
CA PRO A 206 18.56 7.30 4.34
C PRO A 206 17.72 7.80 3.15
N VAL A 207 16.99 8.91 3.31
CA VAL A 207 16.17 9.49 2.25
C VAL A 207 17.05 10.05 1.14
N ILE A 208 18.04 10.87 1.49
CA ILE A 208 19.00 11.44 0.54
C ILE A 208 19.76 10.33 -0.17
N TYR A 209 20.27 9.36 0.58
CA TYR A 209 21.02 8.23 0.02
C TYR A 209 20.17 7.41 -0.96
N ALA A 210 18.92 7.09 -0.61
CA ALA A 210 18.02 6.36 -1.50
C ALA A 210 17.81 7.10 -2.83
N ILE A 211 17.55 8.42 -2.78
CA ILE A 211 17.36 9.24 -3.99
C ILE A 211 18.64 9.24 -4.85
N GLU A 212 19.79 9.54 -4.25
CA GLU A 212 21.07 9.60 -4.98
C GLU A 212 21.45 8.26 -5.62
N GLN A 213 21.17 7.14 -4.96
CA GLN A 213 21.44 5.81 -5.54
C GLN A 213 20.50 5.50 -6.70
N HIS A 214 19.19 5.75 -6.56
CA HIS A 214 18.25 5.47 -7.64
C HIS A 214 18.49 6.38 -8.86
N GLU A 215 18.93 7.63 -8.67
CA GLU A 215 19.38 8.48 -9.78
C GLU A 215 20.57 7.87 -10.54
N LYS A 216 21.55 7.28 -9.83
CA LYS A 216 22.68 6.55 -10.45
C LYS A 216 22.23 5.26 -11.14
N TRP A 217 21.18 4.64 -10.64
CA TRP A 217 20.65 3.37 -11.17
C TRP A 217 19.65 3.57 -12.30
N TYR A 218 19.26 4.81 -12.63
CA TYR A 218 18.37 5.11 -13.75
C TYR A 218 18.97 4.66 -15.09
N LYS A 219 18.22 3.88 -15.86
CA LYS A 219 18.66 3.28 -17.15
C LYS A 219 17.95 3.87 -18.37
N GLY A 220 17.05 4.86 -18.19
CA GLY A 220 16.25 5.45 -19.27
C GLY A 220 14.84 4.87 -19.34
N ASP A 221 13.94 5.57 -20.03
CA ASP A 221 12.54 5.15 -20.29
C ASP A 221 11.74 4.70 -19.05
N GLY A 222 12.00 5.33 -17.89
CA GLY A 222 11.32 4.99 -16.64
C GLY A 222 11.79 3.67 -16.01
N ILE A 223 12.92 3.14 -16.46
CA ILE A 223 13.57 1.93 -15.94
C ILE A 223 14.69 2.32 -14.99
N TYR A 224 14.73 1.64 -13.84
CA TYR A 224 15.79 1.72 -12.86
C TYR A 224 16.39 0.33 -12.67
N GLY A 225 17.68 0.25 -12.35
CA GLY A 225 18.28 -0.98 -11.85
C GLY A 225 17.88 -1.23 -10.40
N ASP A 226 17.73 -2.50 -10.02
CA ASP A 226 17.56 -2.90 -8.61
C ASP A 226 18.92 -2.98 -7.89
N GLY A 227 19.63 -1.86 -7.86
CA GLY A 227 21.02 -1.77 -7.40
C GLY A 227 22.00 -1.35 -8.50
N PRO A 228 23.32 -1.42 -8.20
CA PRO A 228 24.37 -0.96 -9.11
C PRO A 228 24.43 -1.79 -10.41
N ASP A 229 24.25 -3.10 -10.28
CA ASP A 229 24.14 -4.02 -11.39
C ASP A 229 22.70 -4.03 -11.93
N PHE A 230 22.57 -4.11 -13.25
CA PHE A 230 21.25 -4.10 -13.86
C PHE A 230 20.53 -5.44 -13.63
N HIS A 231 19.46 -5.38 -12.85
CA HIS A 231 18.47 -6.44 -12.73
C HIS A 231 17.14 -5.97 -13.33
N TRP A 232 16.63 -6.71 -14.33
CA TRP A 232 15.28 -6.47 -14.87
C TRP A 232 14.25 -7.15 -13.96
N ASP A 233 14.15 -6.64 -12.75
CA ASP A 233 13.08 -7.03 -11.84
C ASP A 233 11.87 -6.12 -12.08
N TYR A 234 10.70 -6.52 -11.59
CA TYR A 234 9.45 -5.75 -11.77
C TYR A 234 9.44 -4.40 -11.02
N TYR A 235 10.57 -3.96 -10.47
CA TYR A 235 10.79 -2.69 -9.78
C TYR A 235 11.19 -1.60 -10.80
N ASN A 236 10.20 -1.03 -11.47
CA ASN A 236 10.37 0.11 -12.39
C ASN A 236 9.80 1.40 -11.77
N SER A 237 9.70 2.49 -12.55
CA SER A 237 9.12 3.78 -12.11
C SER A 237 7.70 3.72 -11.51
N PHE A 238 6.98 2.61 -11.64
CA PHE A 238 5.72 2.39 -10.91
C PHE A 238 5.96 2.11 -9.41
N VAL A 239 7.10 1.51 -9.06
CA VAL A 239 7.47 1.11 -7.70
C VAL A 239 8.53 2.04 -7.08
N ILE A 240 9.43 2.58 -7.91
CA ILE A 240 10.53 3.51 -7.56
C ILE A 240 10.10 4.94 -7.91
#